data_AF-A0A2G6WI52-F1
#
_entry.id   AF-A0A2G6WI52-F1
#
_cell.length_a   1.000
_cell.length_b   1.000
_cell.length_c   1.000
_cell.angle_alpha   90.00
_cell.angle_beta   90.00
_cell.angle_gamma   90.00
#
_symmetry.space_group_name_H-M   'P 1'
#
loop_
_entity.id
_entity.type
_entity.pdbx_description
1 polymer ?
#
loop_
_entity_poly.entity_id
_entity_poly.type
_entity_poly.pdbx_seq_one_letter_code
_entity_poly.pdbx_strand_id
1 'polypeptide(L)'
;MNFKEKTSSKEVETTTSEIEKTSNVLSIRRMKTYAFYRLSRSIGMYKTQPVIVPQIRLCGNWLKEAGFLIDKPVAVTVIKGKLIIQLIQKE
;
A
#
# COMPACT_ATOMS: atom_id res chain seq x y z
N MET A 1 -46.24 2.75 9.70
CA MET A 1 -45.40 3.94 9.95
C MET A 1 -44.34 3.99 8.87
N ASN A 2 -44.40 4.96 7.97
CA ASN A 2 -43.46 5.14 6.87
C ASN A 2 -42.29 6.02 7.33
N PHE A 3 -41.05 5.58 7.14
CA PHE A 3 -39.88 6.43 7.30
C PHE A 3 -39.29 6.72 5.92
N LYS A 4 -39.33 8.01 5.54
CA LYS A 4 -38.66 8.58 4.37
C LYS A 4 -37.17 8.83 4.67
N GLU A 5 -36.40 8.74 3.60
CA GLU A 5 -34.95 8.84 3.43
C GLU A 5 -34.24 10.00 4.15
N LYS A 6 -32.93 9.85 4.36
CA LYS A 6 -31.96 10.93 4.15
C LYS A 6 -30.60 10.38 3.72
N THR A 7 -30.32 10.60 2.44
CA THR A 7 -29.02 10.59 1.76
C THR A 7 -28.06 11.56 2.44
N SER A 8 -26.81 11.16 2.65
CA SER A 8 -25.69 12.08 2.89
C SER A 8 -24.39 11.50 2.31
N SER A 9 -24.30 11.57 0.98
CA SER A 9 -23.06 11.45 0.22
C SER A 9 -22.57 12.87 -0.08
N LYS A 10 -21.49 13.29 0.60
CA LYS A 10 -20.64 14.50 0.42
C LYS A 10 -19.83 14.61 1.74
N GLU A 11 -18.51 14.70 1.82
CA GLU A 11 -17.51 15.33 0.96
C GLU A 11 -16.13 14.70 1.24
N VAL A 12 -15.52 14.00 0.28
CA VAL A 12 -14.04 13.94 0.10
C VAL A 12 -13.79 13.80 -1.41
N GLU A 13 -14.37 14.74 -2.15
CA GLU A 13 -14.11 14.97 -3.55
C GLU A 13 -13.49 16.36 -3.63
N THR A 14 -12.16 16.46 -3.69
CA THR A 14 -11.41 17.66 -4.16
C THR A 14 -9.89 17.46 -3.96
N THR A 15 -9.29 16.47 -4.63
CA THR A 15 -7.85 16.45 -5.00
C THR A 15 -7.48 15.26 -5.90
N THR A 16 -8.43 14.68 -6.63
CA THR A 16 -8.17 13.59 -7.58
C THR A 16 -8.50 13.94 -9.04
N SER A 17 -8.73 15.22 -9.34
CA SER A 17 -9.20 15.68 -10.66
C SER A 17 -8.09 16.11 -11.63
N GLU A 18 -6.82 15.86 -11.32
CA GLU A 18 -5.68 16.19 -12.22
C GLU A 18 -4.71 15.01 -12.40
N ILE A 19 -5.18 13.77 -12.24
CA ILE A 19 -4.56 12.66 -12.96
C ILE A 19 -5.28 12.59 -14.30
N GLU A 20 -4.84 13.47 -15.19
CA GLU A 20 -5.24 13.43 -16.59
C GLU A 20 -5.13 11.99 -17.11
N LYS A 21 -6.15 11.60 -17.87
CA LYS A 21 -6.33 10.30 -18.53
C LYS A 21 -5.18 10.00 -19.49
N THR A 22 -4.02 9.62 -18.97
CA THR A 22 -2.92 9.07 -19.74
C THR A 22 -2.18 8.05 -18.88
N SER A 23 -2.54 6.77 -19.01
CA SER A 23 -1.67 5.59 -18.81
C SER A 23 -2.49 4.38 -18.34
N ASN A 24 -2.01 3.18 -18.69
CA ASN A 24 -2.54 1.85 -18.40
C ASN A 24 -2.68 1.51 -16.89
N VAL A 25 -3.34 2.37 -16.09
CA VAL A 25 -3.53 2.16 -14.65
C VAL A 25 -4.84 1.40 -14.44
N LEU A 26 -4.73 0.10 -14.14
CA LEU A 26 -5.88 -0.80 -14.02
C LEU A 26 -6.83 -0.43 -12.85
N SER A 27 -6.30 0.05 -11.71
CA SER A 27 -7.10 0.59 -10.59
C SER A 27 -6.21 1.19 -9.49
N ILE A 28 -6.61 2.32 -8.90
CA ILE A 28 -5.96 2.86 -7.68
C ILE A 28 -6.61 2.21 -6.46
N ARG A 29 -5.83 1.57 -5.60
CA ARG A 29 -6.30 0.94 -4.35
C ARG A 29 -5.73 1.68 -3.14
N ARG A 30 -6.62 2.14 -2.27
CA ARG A 30 -6.26 2.80 -1.00
C ARG A 30 -6.18 1.74 0.10
N MET A 31 -5.03 1.66 0.78
CA MET A 31 -4.77 0.67 1.82
C MET A 31 -4.24 1.35 3.08
N LYS A 32 -4.53 0.75 4.25
CA LYS A 32 -3.97 1.21 5.53
C LYS A 32 -2.61 0.54 5.77
N THR A 33 -1.70 1.28 6.38
CA THR A 33 -0.48 0.74 6.96
C THR A 33 -0.75 0.19 8.35
N TYR A 34 -0.07 -0.90 8.71
CA TYR A 34 -0.16 -1.52 10.03
C TYR A 34 1.13 -1.29 10.81
N ALA A 35 1.06 -1.33 12.13
CA ALA A 35 2.24 -1.32 12.98
C ALA A 35 2.95 -2.69 12.91
N PHE A 36 4.24 -2.67 12.61
CA PHE A 36 5.13 -3.82 12.72
C PHE A 36 6.13 -3.59 13.84
N TYR A 37 6.08 -4.46 14.84
CA TYR A 37 6.96 -4.44 15.99
C TYR A 37 8.25 -5.15 15.63
N ARG A 38 9.23 -4.38 15.17
CA ARG A 38 10.53 -4.95 14.82
C ARG A 38 11.32 -5.17 16.09
N LEU A 39 11.71 -6.43 16.32
CA LEU A 39 12.66 -6.78 17.38
C LEU A 39 13.94 -5.96 17.18
N SER A 40 14.48 -5.45 18.29
CA SER A 40 15.74 -4.72 18.24
C SER A 40 16.84 -5.62 17.67
N ARG A 41 17.71 -5.02 16.86
CA ARG A 41 18.93 -5.67 16.35
C ARG A 41 20.08 -5.64 17.38
N SER A 42 19.88 -5.05 18.56
CA SER A 42 20.90 -5.01 19.60
C SER A 42 21.09 -6.40 20.23
N ILE A 43 22.27 -6.98 20.03
CA ILE A 43 22.72 -8.27 20.62
C ILE A 43 23.17 -8.10 22.09
N GLY A 44 23.15 -6.87 22.62
CA GLY A 44 23.61 -6.57 23.97
C GLY A 44 22.60 -6.88 25.09
N MET A 45 23.13 -6.99 26.31
CA MET A 45 22.43 -7.33 27.57
C MET A 45 21.27 -6.37 27.91
N TYR A 46 21.24 -5.19 27.28
CA TYR A 46 20.15 -4.22 27.34
C TYR A 46 19.31 -4.35 26.07
N LYS A 47 18.24 -5.15 26.12
CA LYS A 47 17.26 -5.23 25.02
C LYS A 47 16.62 -3.85 24.86
N THR A 48 17.02 -3.09 23.85
CA THR A 48 16.36 -1.82 23.55
C THR A 48 14.91 -2.09 23.16
N GLN A 49 14.01 -1.15 23.50
CA GLN A 49 12.59 -1.26 23.22
C GLN A 49 12.32 -1.60 21.74
N PRO A 50 11.27 -2.38 21.43
CA PRO A 50 10.92 -2.71 20.06
C PRO A 50 10.63 -1.43 19.26
N VAL A 51 11.22 -1.33 18.07
CA VAL A 51 10.99 -0.20 17.18
C VAL A 51 9.71 -0.47 16.39
N ILE A 52 8.75 0.44 16.50
CA ILE A 52 7.50 0.36 15.73
C ILE A 52 7.76 0.98 14.35
N VAL A 53 7.55 0.18 13.30
CA VAL A 53 7.68 0.63 11.90
C VAL A 53 6.40 0.35 11.12
N PRO A 54 6.09 1.11 10.06
CA PRO A 54 4.94 0.82 9.22
C PRO A 54 5.17 -0.43 8.35
N GLN A 55 4.13 -1.26 8.22
CA GLN A 55 4.06 -2.41 7.33
C GLN A 55 2.89 -2.26 6.35
N ILE A 56 3.17 -2.51 5.07
CA ILE A 56 2.17 -2.63 4.01
C ILE A 56 2.01 -4.11 3.69
N ARG A 57 0.76 -4.60 3.65
CA ARG A 57 0.44 -5.96 3.20
C ARG A 57 -0.27 -5.85 1.85
N LEU A 58 0.36 -6.35 0.79
CA LEU A 58 -0.23 -6.37 -0.55
C LEU A 58 -0.78 -7.77 -0.82
N CYS A 59 -2.08 -7.86 -1.08
CA CYS A 59 -2.74 -9.11 -1.42
C CYS A 59 -3.93 -8.87 -2.35
N GLY A 60 -4.23 -9.86 -3.19
CA GLY A 60 -5.42 -9.89 -4.04
C GLY A 60 -5.12 -10.28 -5.48
N ASN A 61 -6.18 -10.65 -6.21
CA ASN A 61 -6.10 -11.09 -7.60
C ASN A 61 -5.51 -10.02 -8.53
N TRP A 62 -5.71 -8.74 -8.22
CA TRP A 62 -5.12 -7.62 -8.95
C TRP A 62 -3.59 -7.63 -8.98
N LEU A 63 -2.95 -8.18 -7.95
CA LEU A 63 -1.49 -8.31 -7.92
C LEU A 63 -1.04 -9.42 -8.88
N LYS A 64 -1.81 -10.51 -8.97
CA LYS A 64 -1.62 -11.58 -9.96
C LYS A 64 -1.86 -11.08 -11.38
N GLU A 65 -2.92 -10.30 -11.60
CA GLU A 65 -3.24 -9.66 -12.89
C GLU A 65 -2.15 -8.67 -13.33
N ALA A 66 -1.49 -8.00 -12.39
CA ALA A 66 -0.33 -7.15 -12.64
C ALA A 66 0.98 -7.93 -12.93
N GLY A 67 0.93 -9.27 -12.98
CA GLY A 67 2.06 -10.13 -13.34
C GLY A 67 2.97 -10.52 -12.19
N PHE A 68 2.64 -10.18 -10.94
CA PHE A 68 3.38 -10.69 -9.78
C PHE A 68 3.04 -12.16 -9.54
N LEU A 69 4.09 -12.96 -9.36
CA LEU A 69 4.00 -14.38 -9.12
C LEU A 69 4.56 -14.73 -7.75
N ILE A 70 4.07 -15.84 -7.20
CA ILE A 70 4.53 -16.40 -5.93
C ILE A 70 6.00 -16.81 -6.09
N ASP A 71 6.81 -16.58 -5.06
CA ASP A 71 8.24 -16.90 -4.98
C ASP A 71 9.11 -16.24 -6.07
N LYS A 72 8.59 -15.25 -6.79
CA LYS A 72 9.40 -14.42 -7.71
C LYS A 72 9.93 -13.19 -6.98
N PRO A 73 11.21 -12.83 -7.21
CA PRO A 73 11.78 -11.66 -6.58
C PRO A 73 11.16 -10.39 -7.20
N VAL A 74 11.07 -9.36 -6.37
CA VAL A 74 10.43 -8.08 -6.71
C VAL A 74 11.39 -6.96 -6.33
N ALA A 75 11.52 -5.96 -7.19
CA ALA A 75 12.27 -4.75 -6.90
C ALA A 75 11.37 -3.74 -6.17
N VAL A 76 11.88 -3.19 -5.06
CA VAL A 76 11.21 -2.12 -4.31
C VAL A 76 12.13 -0.91 -4.27
N THR A 77 11.74 0.15 -4.97
CA THR A 77 12.46 1.43 -4.99
C THR A 77 11.79 2.39 -4.03
N VAL A 78 12.58 2.97 -3.12
CA VAL A 78 12.11 3.93 -2.11
C VAL A 78 12.55 5.34 -2.50
N ILE A 79 11.58 6.21 -2.74
CA ILE A 79 11.79 7.64 -3.00
C ILE A 79 11.00 8.42 -1.93
N LYS A 80 11.44 9.61 -1.55
CA LYS A 80 10.71 10.43 -0.56
C LYS A 80 9.25 10.62 -1.02
N GLY A 81 8.31 10.11 -0.22
CA GLY A 81 6.86 10.16 -0.50
C GLY A 81 6.34 9.15 -1.53
N LYS A 82 7.19 8.26 -2.09
CA LYS A 82 6.77 7.28 -3.11
C LYS A 82 7.48 5.93 -2.91
N LEU A 83 6.71 4.86 -3.04
CA LEU A 83 7.23 3.50 -3.06
C LEU A 83 6.83 2.87 -4.40
N ILE A 84 7.81 2.41 -5.17
CA ILE A 84 7.59 1.81 -6.49
C ILE A 84 7.94 0.33 -6.40
N ILE A 85 7.02 -0.53 -6.82
CA ILE A 85 7.15 -1.99 -6.77
C ILE A 85 7.10 -2.50 -8.20
N GLN A 86 8.15 -3.20 -8.64
CA GLN A 86 8.32 -3.65 -10.02
C GLN A 86 8.81 -5.10 -10.07
N LEU A 87 8.41 -5.81 -11.12
CA LEU A 87 8.93 -7.14 -11.42
C LEU A 87 10.40 -7.04 -11.80
N ILE A 88 11.22 -7.96 -11.29
CA ILE A 88 12.60 -8.08 -11.75
C ILE A 88 12.58 -8.83 -13.08
N GLN A 89 12.94 -8.15 -14.16
CA GLN A 89 13.22 -8.81 -15.44
C GLN A 89 14.59 -9.48 -15.31
N LYS A 90 14.66 -10.79 -15.54
CA LYS A 90 15.97 -11.45 -15.71
C LYS A 90 16.60 -10.87 -16.98
N GLU A 91 17.80 -10.32 -16.84
CA GLU A 91 18.73 -10.10 -17.96
C GLU A 91 19.08 -11.43 -18.63
#